data_AF-A0A897MWA1-F1
#
_entry.id   AF-A0A897MWA1-F1
#
_cell.length_a   1.000
_cell.length_b   1.000
_cell.length_c   1.000
_cell.angle_alpha   90.00
_cell.angle_beta   90.00
_cell.angle_gamma   90.00
#
_symmetry.space_group_name_H-M   'P 1'
#
loop_
_entity.id
_entity.type
_entity.pdbx_description
1 polymer ?
#
loop_
_entity_poly.entity_id
_entity_poly.type
_entity_poly.pdbx_seq_one_letter_code
_entity_poly.pdbx_strand_id
1 'polypeptide(L)'
;MAVTALGRGSYEVVGESDDAYLVDLPAGRCTCPDHRFRDERCKHVRRVAIEITAGRVPAPDQIAVDCERCGETMFTEHTAFEPYLCPSHELSVGDMVYDRETGQRLLVVGLSDRRADEVSISAARGTVADHYSNREYDADDPVVSVVYPDSFELTQHGPAPDSLTVYSFPRPRLTVTPS
;
A
#
# COMPACT_ATOMS: atom_id res chain seq x y z
N MET A 1 14.75 6.56 23.94
CA MET A 1 13.64 7.54 23.83
C MET A 1 12.61 6.99 22.88
N ALA A 2 11.42 6.64 23.37
CA ALA A 2 10.31 6.17 22.55
C ALA A 2 9.40 7.35 22.17
N VAL A 3 8.74 7.27 21.02
CA VAL A 3 7.76 8.27 20.58
C VAL A 3 6.46 7.57 20.23
N THR A 4 5.36 8.06 20.78
CA THR A 4 4.01 7.54 20.53
C THR A 4 3.16 8.68 19.97
N ALA A 5 2.49 8.47 18.84
CA ALA A 5 1.55 9.45 18.33
C ALA A 5 0.22 9.38 19.09
N LEU A 6 -0.31 10.53 19.48
CA LEU A 6 -1.59 10.68 20.16
C LEU A 6 -2.70 11.22 19.21
N GLY A 7 -2.34 11.49 17.97
CA GLY A 7 -3.20 12.07 16.94
C GLY A 7 -3.11 13.60 16.85
N ARG A 8 -3.52 14.14 15.69
CA ARG A 8 -3.58 15.60 15.41
C ARG A 8 -2.28 16.35 15.70
N GLY A 9 -1.13 15.75 15.39
CA GLY A 9 0.18 16.35 15.63
C GLY A 9 0.63 16.41 17.09
N SER A 10 -0.04 15.69 17.99
CA SER A 10 0.39 15.49 19.38
C SER A 10 1.15 14.18 19.55
N TYR A 11 2.25 14.21 20.29
CA TYR A 11 3.12 13.06 20.51
C TYR A 11 3.57 12.98 21.96
N GLU A 12 3.64 11.77 22.50
CA GLU A 12 4.32 11.49 23.76
C GLU A 12 5.75 11.04 23.48
N VAL A 13 6.70 11.58 24.22
CA VAL A 13 8.11 11.20 24.14
C VAL A 13 8.56 10.70 25.51
N VAL A 14 8.87 9.41 25.61
CA VAL A 14 9.37 8.79 26.84
C VAL A 14 10.90 8.79 26.82
N GLY A 15 11.50 9.43 27.81
CA GLY A 15 12.95 9.53 28.01
C GLY A 15 13.60 8.24 28.47
N GLU A 16 14.91 8.26 28.68
CA GLU A 16 15.65 7.12 29.30
C GLU A 16 15.39 7.01 30.81
N SER A 17 14.97 8.11 31.43
CA SER A 17 14.59 8.18 32.85
C SER A 17 13.11 7.83 33.08
N ASP A 18 12.43 7.28 32.07
CA ASP A 18 10.98 6.97 32.07
C ASP A 18 10.05 8.18 32.21
N ASP A 19 10.60 9.41 32.20
CA ASP A 19 9.79 10.63 32.12
C ASP A 19 9.11 10.75 30.75
N ALA A 20 7.80 10.99 30.74
CA ALA A 20 7.01 11.25 29.55
C ALA A 20 6.77 12.75 29.33
N TYR A 21 7.06 13.24 28.13
CA TYR A 21 6.81 14.61 27.72
C TYR A 21 5.88 14.68 26.52
N LEU A 22 4.90 15.57 26.57
CA LEU A 22 3.98 15.81 25.48
C LEU A 22 4.57 16.88 24.55
N VAL A 23 4.51 16.60 23.26
CA VAL A 23 4.94 17.47 22.17
C VAL A 23 3.74 17.78 21.30
N ASP A 24 3.44 19.07 21.16
CA ASP A 24 2.50 19.63 20.18
C ASP A 24 3.35 20.18 19.04
N LEU A 25 3.51 19.37 17.98
CA LEU A 25 4.40 19.69 16.88
C LEU A 25 3.93 20.89 16.05
N PRO A 26 2.62 21.02 15.69
CA PRO A 26 2.11 22.21 15.00
C PRO A 26 2.40 23.51 15.74
N ALA A 27 2.29 23.50 17.07
CA ALA A 27 2.61 24.67 17.87
C ALA A 27 4.10 24.79 18.27
N GLY A 28 4.93 23.79 17.92
CA GLY A 28 6.33 23.73 18.31
C GLY A 28 6.56 23.62 19.81
N ARG A 29 5.55 23.18 20.59
CA ARG A 29 5.58 23.17 22.05
C ARG A 29 5.95 21.81 22.62
N CYS A 30 6.64 21.82 23.75
CA CYS A 30 6.92 20.63 24.54
C CYS A 30 6.72 20.88 26.04
N THR A 31 6.20 19.89 26.78
CA THR A 31 6.01 20.00 28.24
C THR A 31 7.31 19.84 29.05
N CYS A 32 8.44 19.54 28.40
CA CYS A 32 9.70 19.34 29.10
C CYS A 32 10.25 20.63 29.73
N PRO A 33 11.00 20.54 30.84
CA PRO A 33 11.57 21.71 31.51
C PRO A 33 12.41 22.59 30.57
N ASP A 34 13.22 21.98 29.69
CA ASP A 34 14.06 22.74 28.75
C ASP A 34 13.24 23.70 27.88
N HIS A 35 12.10 23.25 27.36
CA HIS A 35 11.24 24.08 26.53
C HIS A 35 10.46 25.10 27.38
N ARG A 36 9.92 24.67 28.52
CA ARG A 36 9.14 25.54 29.42
C ARG A 36 9.93 26.72 29.99
N PHE A 37 11.23 26.54 30.24
CA PHE A 37 12.05 27.55 30.89
C PHE A 37 13.03 28.27 29.96
N ARG A 38 13.37 27.69 28.80
CA ARG A 38 14.36 28.26 27.88
C ARG A 38 13.78 28.69 26.54
N ASP A 39 12.53 28.34 26.22
CA ASP A 39 11.86 28.61 24.94
C ASP A 39 12.68 28.13 23.71
N GLU A 40 13.51 27.10 23.92
CA GLU A 40 14.36 26.51 22.89
C GLU A 40 13.69 25.31 22.23
N ARG A 41 14.10 25.01 20.99
CA ARG A 41 13.70 23.78 20.29
C ARG A 41 14.38 22.58 20.94
N CYS A 42 13.71 21.98 21.91
CA CYS A 42 14.25 20.92 22.74
C CYS A 42 14.50 19.61 21.96
N LYS A 43 15.25 18.69 22.59
CA LYS A 43 15.55 17.38 22.03
C LYS A 43 14.30 16.54 21.71
N HIS A 44 13.20 16.74 22.43
CA HIS A 44 11.95 15.98 22.22
C HIS A 44 11.26 16.40 20.92
N VAL A 45 11.17 17.70 20.62
CA VAL A 45 10.65 18.20 19.34
C VAL A 45 11.51 17.69 18.18
N ARG A 46 12.84 17.71 18.32
CA ARG A 46 13.75 17.16 17.31
C ARG A 46 13.56 15.64 17.14
N ARG A 47 13.37 14.91 18.25
CA ARG A 47 13.14 13.46 18.21
C ARG A 47 11.86 13.12 17.45
N VAL A 48 10.75 13.79 17.73
CA VAL A 48 9.49 13.61 16.98
C VAL A 48 9.70 13.83 15.49
N ALA A 49 10.37 14.92 15.09
CA ALA A 49 10.66 15.18 13.68
C ALA A 49 11.49 14.06 13.01
N ILE A 50 12.44 13.45 13.73
CA ILE A 50 13.24 12.31 13.24
C ILE A 50 12.37 11.06 13.04
N GLU A 51 11.47 10.77 13.98
CA GLU A 51 10.57 9.60 13.89
C GLU A 51 9.56 9.73 12.75
N ILE A 52 9.02 10.94 12.53
CA ILE A 52 8.15 11.24 11.37
C ILE A 52 8.94 11.07 10.07
N THR A 53 10.13 11.68 9.97
CA THR A 53 10.97 11.60 8.76
C THR A 53 11.38 10.15 8.45
N ALA A 54 11.55 9.33 9.48
CA ALA A 54 11.87 7.91 9.31
C ALA A 54 10.63 7.02 9.07
N GLY A 55 9.43 7.61 8.97
CA GLY A 55 8.19 6.87 8.71
C GLY A 55 7.80 5.90 9.82
N ARG A 56 8.12 6.20 11.09
CA ARG A 56 7.77 5.35 12.26
C ARG A 56 6.57 5.84 13.05
N VAL A 57 6.19 7.11 12.90
CA VAL A 57 4.98 7.70 13.46
C VAL A 57 4.34 8.62 12.41
N PRO A 58 3.01 8.82 12.43
CA PRO A 58 2.33 9.66 11.45
C PRO A 58 2.74 11.12 11.57
N ALA A 59 2.77 11.84 10.44
CA ALA A 59 2.82 13.30 10.42
C ALA A 59 1.53 13.91 11.00
N PRO A 60 1.51 15.23 11.33
CA PRO A 60 0.35 15.86 11.97
C PRO A 60 -0.99 15.75 11.22
N ASP A 61 -0.94 15.67 9.89
CA ASP A 61 -2.06 15.55 8.95
C ASP A 61 -2.35 14.09 8.53
N GLN A 62 -1.60 13.14 9.09
CA GLN A 62 -1.73 11.73 8.81
C GLN A 62 -2.40 10.96 9.95
N ILE A 63 -2.97 9.81 9.59
CA ILE A 63 -3.49 8.79 10.49
C ILE A 63 -2.75 7.47 10.27
N ALA A 64 -2.65 6.67 11.32
CA ALA A 64 -2.19 5.29 11.23
C ALA A 64 -3.36 4.39 10.84
N VAL A 65 -3.19 3.64 9.75
CA VAL A 65 -4.15 2.64 9.27
C VAL A 65 -3.41 1.37 8.97
N ASP A 66 -4.07 0.22 9.13
CA ASP A 66 -3.48 -1.06 8.77
C ASP A 66 -3.89 -1.42 7.34
N CYS A 67 -2.95 -1.95 6.57
CA CYS A 67 -3.25 -2.49 5.26
C CYS A 67 -4.24 -3.65 5.40
N GLU A 68 -5.39 -3.58 4.73
CA GLU A 68 -6.45 -4.60 4.82
C GLU A 68 -5.97 -5.99 4.39
N ARG A 69 -4.90 -6.08 3.59
CA ARG A 69 -4.38 -7.34 3.05
C ARG A 69 -3.26 -7.97 3.86
N CYS A 70 -2.37 -7.18 4.47
CA CYS A 70 -1.23 -7.75 5.22
C CYS A 70 -1.12 -7.27 6.67
N GLY A 71 -1.98 -6.35 7.10
CA GLY A 71 -1.94 -5.77 8.44
C GLY A 71 -0.74 -4.85 8.70
N GLU A 72 0.07 -4.53 7.68
CA GLU A 72 1.18 -3.60 7.84
C GLU A 72 0.63 -2.19 8.11
N THR A 73 1.08 -1.57 9.19
CA THR A 73 0.68 -0.19 9.53
C THR A 73 1.32 0.80 8.58
N MET A 74 0.49 1.65 7.98
CA MET A 74 0.90 2.73 7.09
C MET A 74 0.32 4.06 7.58
N PHE A 75 0.95 5.15 7.16
CA PHE A 75 0.49 6.50 7.47
C PHE A 75 -0.08 7.15 6.21
N THR A 76 -1.36 7.47 6.24
CA THR A 76 -2.09 8.09 5.13
C THR A 76 -2.77 9.37 5.58
N GLU A 77 -3.23 10.19 4.63
CA GLU A 77 -4.01 11.38 4.94
C GLU A 77 -5.31 11.00 5.64
N HIS A 78 -5.75 11.82 6.59
CA HIS A 78 -7.04 11.65 7.29
C HIS A 78 -8.29 11.64 6.38
N THR A 79 -8.13 12.00 5.10
CA THR A 79 -9.16 12.09 4.06
C THR A 79 -9.15 10.91 3.10
N ALA A 80 -8.20 9.97 3.25
CA ALA A 80 -8.17 8.76 2.46
C ALA A 80 -9.42 7.90 2.74
N PHE A 81 -9.87 7.16 1.73
CA PHE A 81 -11.04 6.28 1.80
C PHE A 81 -10.61 4.82 1.76
N GLU A 82 -11.39 3.96 2.41
CA GLU A 82 -11.20 2.50 2.39
C GLU A 82 -11.47 1.91 0.98
N PRO A 83 -10.83 0.79 0.61
CA PRO A 83 -9.90 -0.01 1.43
C PRO A 83 -8.49 0.60 1.53
N TYR A 84 -7.86 0.51 2.71
CA TYR A 84 -6.47 0.93 2.88
C TYR A 84 -5.52 -0.17 2.43
N LEU A 85 -4.78 0.07 1.35
CA LEU A 85 -3.78 -0.85 0.83
C LEU A 85 -2.39 -0.19 0.91
N CYS A 86 -1.40 -0.92 1.42
CA CYS A 86 -0.02 -0.45 1.38
C CYS A 86 0.49 -0.41 -0.07
N PRO A 87 1.60 0.30 -0.37
CA PRO A 87 2.12 0.38 -1.74
C PRO A 87 2.45 -0.97 -2.39
N SER A 88 2.68 -2.02 -1.60
CA SER A 88 2.86 -3.38 -2.12
C SER A 88 1.55 -4.05 -2.52
N HIS A 89 0.42 -3.54 -2.02
CA HIS A 89 -0.90 -4.07 -2.25
C HIS A 89 -1.83 -3.19 -3.10
N GLU A 90 -1.61 -1.89 -3.11
CA GLU A 90 -2.25 -0.96 -4.02
C GLU A 90 -1.68 -1.15 -5.44
N LEU A 91 -2.56 -1.30 -6.43
CA LEU A 91 -2.17 -1.40 -7.83
C LEU A 91 -2.81 -0.26 -8.60
N SER A 92 -2.08 0.25 -9.58
CA SER A 92 -2.50 1.27 -10.53
C SER A 92 -2.38 0.75 -11.96
N VAL A 93 -3.20 1.28 -12.87
CA VAL A 93 -3.02 1.04 -14.29
C VAL A 93 -1.65 1.57 -14.73
N GLY A 94 -0.89 0.76 -15.44
CA GLY A 94 0.49 1.04 -15.82
C GLY A 94 1.54 0.36 -14.93
N ASP A 95 1.15 -0.22 -13.80
CA ASP A 95 2.10 -0.92 -12.93
C ASP A 95 2.63 -2.19 -13.57
N MET A 96 3.93 -2.45 -13.36
CA MET A 96 4.56 -3.72 -13.66
C MET A 96 4.45 -4.63 -12.44
N VAL A 97 3.84 -5.80 -12.63
CA VAL A 97 3.64 -6.79 -11.58
C VAL A 97 4.18 -8.15 -12.01
N TYR A 98 4.24 -9.09 -11.07
CA TYR A 98 4.62 -10.47 -11.30
C TYR A 98 3.44 -11.38 -10.95
N ASP A 99 3.23 -12.38 -11.80
CA ASP A 99 2.31 -13.47 -11.52
C ASP A 99 2.96 -14.45 -10.54
N ARG A 100 2.36 -14.65 -9.36
CA ARG A 100 2.88 -15.59 -8.36
C ARG A 100 2.90 -17.04 -8.85
N GLU A 101 2.00 -17.41 -9.76
CA GLU A 101 1.91 -18.78 -10.28
C GLU A 101 3.04 -19.13 -11.26
N THR A 102 3.54 -18.12 -11.99
CA THR A 102 4.49 -18.34 -13.10
C THR A 102 5.81 -17.59 -12.94
N GLY A 103 5.88 -16.61 -12.03
CA GLY A 103 6.98 -15.67 -11.88
C GLY A 103 7.12 -14.67 -13.04
N GLN A 104 6.22 -14.70 -14.03
CA GLN A 104 6.31 -13.87 -15.22
C GLN A 104 5.88 -12.43 -14.94
N ARG A 105 6.49 -11.50 -15.67
CA ARG A 105 6.16 -10.07 -15.60
C ARG A 105 4.93 -9.75 -16.44
N LEU A 106 4.11 -8.86 -15.92
CA LEU A 106 2.82 -8.45 -16.46
C LEU A 106 2.69 -6.93 -16.34
N LEU A 107 1.92 -6.32 -17.25
CA LEU A 107 1.51 -4.92 -17.15
C LEU A 107 0.05 -4.84 -16.75
N VAL A 108 -0.28 -4.08 -15.71
CA VAL A 108 -1.66 -3.79 -15.31
C VAL A 108 -2.28 -2.83 -16.31
N VAL A 109 -3.40 -3.24 -16.92
CA VAL A 109 -4.13 -2.44 -17.92
C VAL A 109 -5.54 -2.07 -17.48
N GLY A 110 -6.02 -2.65 -16.38
CA GLY A 110 -7.32 -2.30 -15.81
C GLY A 110 -7.51 -2.82 -14.39
N LEU A 111 -8.22 -2.04 -13.59
CA LEU A 111 -8.66 -2.41 -12.25
C LEU A 111 -10.18 -2.54 -12.28
N SER A 112 -10.72 -3.55 -11.61
CA SER A 112 -12.14 -3.80 -11.55
C SER A 112 -12.53 -4.19 -10.13
N ASP A 113 -13.58 -3.58 -9.61
CA ASP A 113 -14.15 -3.92 -8.30
C ASP A 113 -15.01 -5.19 -8.32
N ARG A 114 -15.19 -5.80 -9.51
CA ARG A 114 -15.92 -7.06 -9.66
C ARG A 114 -15.15 -8.23 -9.06
N ARG A 115 -15.89 -9.12 -8.42
CA ARG A 115 -15.39 -10.35 -7.77
C ARG A 115 -14.93 -11.39 -8.79
N ALA A 116 -13.99 -12.24 -8.40
CA ALA A 116 -13.44 -13.28 -9.26
C ALA A 116 -14.49 -14.31 -9.72
N ASP A 117 -15.52 -14.58 -8.92
CA ASP A 117 -16.66 -15.44 -9.29
C ASP A 117 -17.70 -14.75 -10.20
N GLU A 118 -17.58 -13.45 -10.46
CA GLU A 118 -18.49 -12.71 -11.34
C GLU A 118 -17.91 -12.49 -12.74
N VAL A 119 -16.58 -12.48 -12.86
CA VAL A 119 -15.90 -12.20 -14.13
C VAL A 119 -15.72 -13.49 -14.92
N SER A 120 -16.42 -13.62 -16.05
CA SER A 120 -16.26 -14.77 -16.94
C SER A 120 -14.99 -14.64 -17.80
N ILE A 121 -14.17 -15.70 -17.85
CA ILE A 121 -13.02 -15.80 -18.78
C ILE A 121 -13.49 -16.35 -20.13
N SER A 122 -14.34 -17.38 -20.12
CA SER A 122 -15.06 -17.88 -21.29
C SER A 122 -16.18 -18.81 -20.86
N ALA A 123 -17.16 -19.04 -21.75
CA ALA A 123 -18.26 -19.97 -21.49
C ALA A 123 -17.79 -21.40 -21.13
N ALA A 124 -16.66 -21.85 -21.65
CA ALA A 124 -16.13 -23.18 -21.39
C ALA A 124 -15.22 -23.27 -20.14
N ARG A 125 -14.62 -22.15 -19.73
CA ARG A 125 -13.67 -22.10 -18.59
C ARG A 125 -14.28 -21.51 -17.32
N GLY A 126 -15.53 -21.03 -17.39
CA GLY A 126 -16.22 -20.43 -16.25
C GLY A 126 -15.69 -19.03 -15.92
N THR A 127 -15.64 -18.74 -14.63
CA THR A 127 -15.23 -17.47 -14.05
C THR A 127 -13.73 -17.40 -13.80
N VAL A 128 -13.23 -16.24 -13.37
CA VAL A 128 -11.86 -16.08 -12.91
C VAL A 128 -11.59 -16.99 -11.71
N ALA A 129 -12.54 -17.11 -10.77
CA ALA A 129 -12.42 -18.01 -9.62
C ALA A 129 -12.42 -19.50 -10.02
N ASP A 130 -13.20 -19.90 -11.04
CA ASP A 130 -13.30 -21.30 -11.47
C ASP A 130 -12.02 -21.83 -12.14
N HIS A 131 -11.21 -20.94 -12.69
CA HIS A 131 -10.01 -21.31 -13.42
C HIS A 131 -9.05 -22.10 -12.53
N TYR A 132 -8.51 -23.21 -13.03
CA TYR A 132 -7.74 -24.17 -12.21
C TYR A 132 -6.56 -23.53 -11.47
N SER A 133 -5.91 -22.53 -12.07
CA SER A 133 -4.77 -21.81 -11.49
C SER A 133 -5.16 -20.75 -10.44
N ASN A 134 -6.46 -20.54 -10.22
CA ASN A 134 -6.97 -19.50 -9.33
C ASN A 134 -7.72 -20.07 -8.11
N ARG A 135 -7.79 -21.40 -7.98
CA ARG A 135 -8.59 -22.07 -6.94
C ARG A 135 -8.11 -21.85 -5.50
N GLU A 136 -6.88 -21.39 -5.33
CA GLU A 136 -6.30 -21.06 -4.02
C GLU A 136 -6.58 -19.60 -3.60
N TYR A 137 -7.16 -18.79 -4.49
CA TYR A 137 -7.53 -17.41 -4.22
C TYR A 137 -9.02 -17.30 -3.84
N ASP A 138 -9.38 -16.22 -3.17
CA ASP A 138 -10.76 -16.02 -2.73
C ASP A 138 -11.66 -15.70 -3.93
N ALA A 139 -12.88 -16.26 -3.93
CA ALA A 139 -13.89 -15.97 -4.94
C ALA A 139 -14.31 -14.49 -4.92
N ASP A 140 -14.21 -13.85 -3.75
CA ASP A 140 -14.55 -12.45 -3.52
C ASP A 140 -13.42 -11.48 -3.91
N ASP A 141 -12.24 -12.01 -4.30
CA ASP A 141 -11.13 -11.14 -4.63
C ASP A 141 -11.43 -10.27 -5.87
N PRO A 142 -11.12 -8.96 -5.80
CA PRO A 142 -11.23 -8.07 -6.95
C PRO A 142 -10.37 -8.56 -8.12
N VAL A 143 -10.85 -8.33 -9.34
CA VAL A 143 -10.17 -8.77 -10.56
C VAL A 143 -9.32 -7.65 -11.15
N VAL A 144 -8.10 -8.01 -11.53
CA VAL A 144 -7.16 -7.12 -12.24
C VAL A 144 -6.99 -7.61 -13.66
N SER A 145 -7.06 -6.68 -14.61
CA SER A 145 -6.78 -6.93 -16.02
C SER A 145 -5.31 -6.66 -16.32
N VAL A 146 -4.62 -7.62 -16.91
CA VAL A 146 -3.20 -7.56 -17.19
C VAL A 146 -2.88 -8.04 -18.61
N VAL A 147 -1.71 -7.66 -19.12
CA VAL A 147 -1.16 -8.21 -20.37
C VAL A 147 0.23 -8.76 -20.12
N TYR A 148 0.55 -9.91 -20.73
CA TYR A 148 1.93 -10.37 -20.77
C TYR A 148 2.67 -9.61 -21.88
N PRO A 149 3.89 -9.11 -21.63
CA PRO A 149 4.68 -8.37 -22.62
C PRO A 149 5.03 -9.16 -23.89
N ASP A 150 4.83 -10.48 -23.91
CA ASP A 150 5.08 -11.39 -25.03
C ASP A 150 3.78 -12.02 -25.58
N SER A 151 2.60 -11.61 -25.10
CA SER A 151 1.29 -12.13 -25.54
C SER A 151 0.77 -11.56 -26.86
N PHE A 152 1.64 -10.95 -27.66
CA PHE A 152 1.30 -10.46 -28.99
C PHE A 152 2.16 -11.15 -30.05
N GLU A 153 1.61 -11.25 -31.26
CA GLU A 153 2.30 -11.78 -32.41
C GLU A 153 3.35 -10.79 -32.92
N LEU A 154 4.58 -11.29 -33.08
CA LEU A 154 5.65 -10.60 -33.78
C LEU A 154 5.64 -10.99 -35.25
N THR A 155 5.31 -10.02 -36.11
CA THR A 155 5.34 -10.20 -37.56
C THR A 155 6.63 -9.65 -38.14
N GLN A 156 6.87 -9.90 -39.43
CA GLN A 156 7.97 -9.29 -40.17
C GLN A 156 7.92 -7.75 -40.21
N HIS A 157 6.77 -7.14 -39.89
CA HIS A 157 6.58 -5.69 -39.85
C HIS A 157 6.58 -5.10 -38.43
N GLY A 158 6.89 -5.92 -37.42
CA GLY A 158 6.83 -5.54 -36.01
C GLY A 158 5.66 -6.18 -35.27
N PRO A 159 5.35 -5.70 -34.05
CA PRO A 159 4.28 -6.26 -33.22
C PRO A 159 2.91 -5.98 -33.86
N ALA A 160 2.04 -6.98 -33.87
CA ALA A 160 0.64 -6.84 -34.29
C ALA A 160 -0.23 -6.52 -33.05
N PRO A 161 -0.62 -5.25 -32.82
CA PRO A 161 -1.27 -4.87 -31.56
C PRO A 161 -2.61 -5.56 -31.33
N ASP A 162 -3.35 -5.86 -32.40
CA ASP A 162 -4.67 -6.50 -32.34
C ASP A 162 -4.63 -7.96 -31.87
N SER A 163 -3.43 -8.57 -31.80
CA SER A 163 -3.22 -9.92 -31.27
C SER A 163 -2.99 -9.95 -29.76
N LEU A 164 -2.85 -8.78 -29.12
CA LEU A 164 -2.59 -8.67 -27.69
C LEU A 164 -3.74 -9.29 -26.89
N THR A 165 -3.41 -10.20 -25.99
CA THR A 165 -4.40 -10.83 -25.12
C THR A 165 -4.43 -10.14 -23.74
N VAL A 166 -5.62 -9.70 -23.33
CA VAL A 166 -5.87 -9.22 -21.96
C VAL A 166 -6.32 -10.40 -21.10
N TYR A 167 -5.65 -10.60 -19.99
CA TYR A 167 -5.91 -11.63 -19.01
C TYR A 167 -6.55 -11.01 -17.77
N SER A 168 -7.37 -11.79 -17.06
CA SER A 168 -8.02 -11.38 -15.82
C SER A 168 -7.59 -12.31 -14.70
N PHE A 169 -7.03 -11.74 -13.63
CA PHE A 169 -6.55 -12.49 -12.46
C PHE A 169 -7.11 -11.94 -11.15
N PRO A 170 -7.28 -12.78 -10.12
CA PRO A 170 -7.52 -12.29 -8.76
C PRO A 170 -6.38 -11.39 -8.32
N ARG A 171 -6.69 -10.24 -7.72
CA ARG A 171 -5.68 -9.25 -7.31
C ARG A 171 -4.54 -9.85 -6.45
N PRO A 172 -4.78 -10.74 -5.46
CA PRO A 172 -3.69 -11.30 -4.66
C PRO A 172 -2.75 -12.25 -5.40
N ARG A 173 -3.09 -12.69 -6.62
CA ARG A 173 -2.17 -13.44 -7.49
C ARG A 173 -1.01 -12.58 -7.99
N LEU A 174 -1.20 -11.26 -8.00
CA LEU A 174 -0.23 -10.30 -8.51
C LEU A 174 0.59 -9.69 -7.38
N THR A 175 1.89 -9.49 -7.63
CA THR A 175 2.82 -8.87 -6.69
C THR A 175 3.70 -7.84 -7.39
N VAL A 176 3.98 -6.72 -6.73
CA VAL A 176 4.87 -5.68 -7.27
C VAL A 176 6.35 -6.07 -7.19
N THR A 177 6.69 -7.00 -6.31
CA THR A 177 8.04 -7.57 -6.17
C THR A 177 8.08 -9.01 -6.68
N PRO A 178 9.16 -9.42 -7.36
CA PRO A 178 9.35 -10.82 -7.72
C PRO A 178 9.44 -11.67 -6.44
N SER A 179 8.77 -12.82 -6.46
CA SER A 179 8.84 -13.88 -5.45
C SER A 179 10.11 -14.71 -5.57
#